data_AF-A0A418PRQ2-F1
#
_entry.id   AF-A0A418PRQ2-F1
#
_cell.length_a   1.000
_cell.length_b   1.000
_cell.length_c   1.000
_cell.angle_alpha   90.00
_cell.angle_beta   90.00
_cell.angle_gamma   90.00
#
_symmetry.space_group_name_H-M   'P 1'
#
loop_
_entity.id
_entity.type
_entity.pdbx_description
1 polymer ?
#
loop_
_entity_poly.entity_id
_entity_poly.type
_entity_poly.pdbx_seq_one_letter_code
_entity_poly.pdbx_strand_id
1 'polypeptide(L)'
;MSTSDISYSSTRYLAFWTGVVFLVGYWLIGYDGITFSDDVYYLLAGKSFWEGTMEVNAYHFSTRWGAYVPSGLFGSLLGFEPHRISLVSLLSYAGTLWLLIKILPDKVNPWLLVIWSCTQVYFLHFLTKVYPDSLLVFWTILIPFSATFRSKRPVLSALGVISGLFFGFITKETIVFMALLPVLLFAWDWKKAKSNLPFYAWLVGFGLVVGSLYLGYFWFQFGSPFYRFESIQDGHYISEFTYADKSTWVMIRRLSILPILTFVERSYWLWFVFAIPGLYKLWKNPQSPGLEFGLAFLSLLICFWFMSTSFRFYNPIYLNPRHLIILVPILGFLIALGWEEWQENLKLKRIITGLILLGVVISLIQQDWKMAGFQFMGIGILYTLKDKKLTWAFGIYLLIPAVFSISYQRNLKEYPSMLQTLRMEASNSENQSPILTNNFLDFSKKVLLPDSPDSQILLVPIEKLDSIKSHPPQEIRVLLYDYYRHAYPKEQVDVTALEKWLEMEYAPVSETRKDLVWIRTFRRNDPQ
;
A
#
# COMPACT_ATOMS: atom_id res chain seq x y z
N MET A 1 29.57 -1.55 31.40
CA MET A 1 28.69 -0.72 30.56
C MET A 1 28.95 0.72 30.92
N SER A 2 29.39 1.54 29.98
CA SER A 2 29.66 2.96 30.24
C SER A 2 28.34 3.73 30.38
N THR A 3 28.33 4.85 31.10
CA THR A 3 27.15 5.73 31.22
C THR A 3 26.64 6.25 29.86
N SER A 4 27.53 6.36 28.85
CA SER A 4 27.16 6.65 27.46
C SER A 4 26.36 5.55 26.78
N ASP A 5 26.64 4.27 27.07
CA ASP A 5 25.92 3.14 26.45
C ASP A 5 24.47 3.05 26.96
N ILE A 6 24.25 3.38 28.23
CA ILE A 6 22.93 3.38 28.87
C ILE A 6 22.05 4.51 28.30
N SER A 7 22.61 5.71 28.13
CA SER A 7 21.89 6.87 27.58
C SER A 7 21.44 6.65 26.13
N TYR A 8 22.25 5.96 25.33
CA TYR A 8 21.97 5.78 23.91
C TYR A 8 20.91 4.70 23.67
N SER A 9 20.96 3.60 24.43
CA SER A 9 19.91 2.57 24.46
C SER A 9 18.53 3.18 24.77
N SER A 10 18.45 4.05 25.77
CA SER A 10 17.21 4.74 26.15
C SER A 10 16.63 5.61 25.03
N THR A 11 17.47 6.24 24.21
CA THR A 11 17.01 7.12 23.12
C THR A 11 16.35 6.33 22.00
N ARG A 12 16.87 5.14 21.66
CA ARG A 12 16.25 4.25 20.67
C ARG A 12 14.89 3.74 21.12
N TYR A 13 14.77 3.33 22.38
CA TYR A 13 13.50 2.90 22.94
C TYR A 13 12.47 4.04 22.94
N LEU A 14 12.89 5.24 23.34
CA LEU A 14 12.01 6.40 23.31
C LEU A 14 11.53 6.70 21.88
N ALA A 15 12.45 6.74 20.91
CA ALA A 15 12.10 6.95 19.50
C ALA A 15 11.14 5.87 18.98
N PHE A 16 11.39 4.60 19.29
CA PHE A 16 10.52 3.48 18.93
C PHE A 16 9.11 3.68 19.49
N TRP A 17 8.99 3.90 20.80
CA TRP A 17 7.69 4.05 21.45
C TRP A 17 6.96 5.31 20.97
N THR A 18 7.65 6.41 20.72
CA THR A 18 7.02 7.59 20.11
C THR A 18 6.50 7.30 18.71
N GLY A 19 7.26 6.58 17.88
CA GLY A 19 6.80 6.13 16.56
C GLY A 19 5.57 5.22 16.66
N VAL A 20 5.57 4.26 17.58
CA VAL A 20 4.41 3.37 17.83
C VAL A 20 3.21 4.15 18.33
N VAL A 21 3.37 5.06 19.29
CA VAL A 21 2.28 5.92 19.79
C VAL A 21 1.70 6.78 18.66
N PHE A 22 2.55 7.34 17.81
CA PHE A 22 2.10 8.06 16.62
C PHE A 22 1.30 7.15 15.68
N LEU A 23 1.81 5.96 15.35
CA LEU A 23 1.11 5.00 14.49
C LEU A 23 -0.23 4.55 15.10
N VAL A 24 -0.30 4.31 16.40
CA VAL A 24 -1.55 3.99 17.11
C VAL A 24 -2.51 5.16 17.05
N GLY A 25 -2.06 6.39 17.33
CA GLY A 25 -2.89 7.59 17.24
C GLY A 25 -3.42 7.82 15.82
N TYR A 26 -2.58 7.64 14.81
CA TYR A 26 -2.98 7.70 13.41
C TYR A 26 -3.93 6.56 13.05
N TRP A 27 -3.72 5.34 13.55
CA TRP A 27 -4.63 4.22 13.31
C TRP A 27 -6.02 4.46 13.91
N LEU A 28 -6.09 5.02 15.12
CA LEU A 28 -7.35 5.34 15.80
C LEU A 28 -8.11 6.49 15.13
N ILE A 29 -7.41 7.59 14.81
CA ILE A 29 -8.03 8.84 14.34
C ILE A 29 -8.06 8.89 12.81
N GLY A 30 -7.14 8.21 12.14
CA GLY A 30 -7.01 8.22 10.68
C GLY A 30 -7.96 7.28 9.94
N TYR A 31 -8.76 6.46 10.65
CA TYR A 31 -9.70 5.57 10.00
C TYR A 31 -10.83 6.36 9.30
N ASP A 32 -11.02 6.06 8.03
CA ASP A 32 -11.90 6.72 7.06
C ASP A 32 -12.77 5.71 6.28
N GLY A 33 -12.96 4.49 6.81
CA GLY A 33 -13.79 3.44 6.19
C GLY A 33 -13.06 2.54 5.18
N ILE A 34 -13.76 1.60 4.58
CA ILE A 34 -13.23 0.78 3.47
C ILE A 34 -13.01 1.64 2.21
N THR A 35 -11.97 1.36 1.42
CA THR A 35 -11.63 2.20 0.25
C THR A 35 -11.84 1.53 -1.10
N PHE A 36 -11.36 0.30 -1.29
CA PHE A 36 -11.51 -0.38 -2.58
C PHE A 36 -11.91 -1.84 -2.42
N SER A 37 -12.16 -2.49 -3.56
CA SER A 37 -12.55 -3.89 -3.67
C SER A 37 -11.56 -4.85 -3.01
N ASP A 38 -10.26 -4.54 -3.04
CA ASP A 38 -9.21 -5.32 -2.35
C ASP A 38 -9.51 -5.46 -0.84
N ASP A 39 -9.86 -4.37 -0.16
CA ASP A 39 -10.14 -4.33 1.29
C ASP A 39 -11.28 -5.31 1.64
N VAL A 40 -12.38 -5.19 0.90
CA VAL A 40 -13.58 -6.01 1.05
C VAL A 40 -13.28 -7.47 0.75
N TYR A 41 -12.52 -7.75 -0.31
CA TYR A 41 -12.15 -9.11 -0.66
C TYR A 41 -11.35 -9.77 0.46
N TYR A 42 -10.29 -9.13 0.97
CA TYR A 42 -9.45 -9.74 2.01
C TYR A 42 -10.18 -9.89 3.34
N LEU A 43 -11.11 -8.99 3.66
CA LEU A 43 -12.01 -9.11 4.81
C LEU A 43 -12.91 -10.35 4.69
N LEU A 44 -13.60 -10.49 3.55
CA LEU A 44 -14.54 -11.59 3.32
C LEU A 44 -13.82 -12.93 3.15
N ALA A 45 -12.74 -12.98 2.37
CA ALA A 45 -11.92 -14.18 2.20
C ALA A 45 -11.29 -14.61 3.53
N GLY A 46 -10.83 -13.66 4.35
CA GLY A 46 -10.33 -13.94 5.68
C GLY A 46 -11.41 -14.54 6.58
N LYS A 47 -12.62 -13.98 6.56
CA LYS A 47 -13.77 -14.54 7.27
C LYS A 47 -14.07 -15.97 6.84
N SER A 48 -14.27 -16.19 5.54
CA SER A 48 -14.56 -17.50 4.98
C SER A 48 -13.46 -18.52 5.27
N PHE A 49 -12.19 -18.12 5.32
CA PHE A 49 -11.09 -19.04 5.62
C PHE A 49 -11.19 -19.57 7.05
N TRP A 50 -11.42 -18.70 8.03
CA TRP A 50 -11.54 -19.10 9.43
C TRP A 50 -12.87 -19.77 9.78
N GLU A 51 -13.90 -19.58 8.95
CA GLU A 51 -15.17 -20.32 9.01
C GLU A 51 -15.11 -21.67 8.27
N GLY A 52 -14.02 -21.97 7.55
CA GLY A 52 -13.87 -23.21 6.78
C GLY A 52 -14.69 -23.26 5.49
N THR A 53 -15.14 -22.11 4.98
CA THR A 53 -15.98 -21.98 3.76
C THR A 53 -15.23 -21.37 2.58
N MET A 54 -13.93 -21.05 2.72
CA MET A 54 -13.14 -20.43 1.66
C MET A 54 -12.85 -21.43 0.54
N GLU A 55 -13.25 -21.07 -0.67
CA GLU A 55 -12.88 -21.79 -1.89
C GLU A 55 -11.69 -21.11 -2.57
N VAL A 56 -10.60 -21.86 -2.77
CA VAL A 56 -9.49 -21.40 -3.59
C VAL A 56 -9.83 -21.68 -5.05
N ASN A 57 -9.99 -20.60 -5.82
CA ASN A 57 -10.46 -20.66 -7.21
C ASN A 57 -9.50 -19.90 -8.15
N ALA A 58 -9.85 -19.85 -9.45
CA ALA A 58 -9.03 -19.21 -10.47
C ALA A 58 -8.83 -17.70 -10.29
N TYR A 59 -9.59 -17.06 -9.40
CA TYR A 59 -9.40 -15.66 -9.09
C TYR A 59 -8.10 -15.45 -8.31
N HIS A 60 -7.19 -14.66 -8.88
CA HIS A 60 -5.83 -14.50 -8.37
C HIS A 60 -5.74 -14.05 -6.89
N PHE A 61 -6.73 -13.35 -6.34
CA PHE A 61 -6.75 -13.00 -4.90
C PHE A 61 -6.98 -14.21 -3.98
N SER A 62 -7.61 -15.29 -4.46
CA SER A 62 -7.93 -16.48 -3.64
C SER A 62 -6.67 -17.20 -3.13
N THR A 63 -5.57 -17.05 -3.86
CA THR A 63 -4.26 -17.65 -3.57
C THR A 63 -3.35 -16.75 -2.73
N ARG A 64 -3.79 -15.54 -2.36
CA ARG A 64 -3.01 -14.58 -1.56
C ARG A 64 -3.20 -14.78 -0.05
N TRP A 65 -2.86 -15.98 0.43
CA TRP A 65 -3.11 -16.40 1.82
C TRP A 65 -2.43 -15.49 2.84
N GLY A 66 -1.23 -14.98 2.51
CA GLY A 66 -0.50 -14.05 3.37
C GLY A 66 -1.25 -12.74 3.61
N ALA A 67 -2.21 -12.37 2.77
CA ALA A 67 -3.01 -11.15 2.92
C ALA A 67 -4.25 -11.38 3.79
N TYR A 68 -5.06 -12.41 3.49
CA TYR A 68 -6.35 -12.59 4.16
C TYR A 68 -6.31 -13.49 5.40
N VAL A 69 -5.37 -14.45 5.49
CA VAL A 69 -5.33 -15.36 6.65
C VAL A 69 -5.01 -14.62 7.95
N PRO A 70 -3.97 -13.76 8.02
CA PRO A 70 -3.71 -12.97 9.23
C PRO A 70 -4.86 -12.03 9.56
N SER A 71 -5.44 -11.38 8.55
CA SER A 71 -6.56 -10.46 8.71
C SER A 71 -7.80 -11.18 9.27
N GLY A 72 -8.14 -12.34 8.73
CA GLY A 72 -9.24 -13.17 9.22
C GLY A 72 -9.02 -13.68 10.65
N LEU A 73 -7.77 -13.92 11.07
CA LEU A 73 -7.45 -14.30 12.45
C LEU A 73 -7.77 -13.16 13.41
N PHE A 74 -7.41 -11.93 13.06
CA PHE A 74 -7.82 -10.77 13.87
C PHE A 74 -9.34 -10.59 13.87
N GLY A 75 -10.01 -10.86 12.75
CA GLY A 75 -11.47 -10.86 12.66
C GLY A 75 -12.13 -11.89 13.58
N SER A 76 -11.60 -13.12 13.64
CA SER A 76 -12.13 -14.17 14.51
C SER A 76 -11.87 -13.90 15.99
N LEU A 77 -10.76 -13.25 16.33
CA LEU A 77 -10.40 -12.92 17.71
C LEU A 77 -11.08 -11.65 18.25
N LEU A 78 -11.28 -10.61 17.41
CA LEU A 78 -11.72 -9.27 17.84
C LEU A 78 -13.07 -8.81 17.26
N GLY A 79 -13.65 -9.63 16.38
CA GLY A 79 -14.86 -9.34 15.61
C GLY A 79 -14.57 -8.83 14.20
N PHE A 80 -15.51 -9.07 13.28
CA PHE A 80 -15.41 -8.73 11.86
C PHE A 80 -15.76 -7.27 11.54
N GLU A 81 -15.13 -6.34 12.25
CA GLU A 81 -15.23 -4.92 11.97
C GLU A 81 -13.94 -4.45 11.25
N PRO A 82 -14.04 -3.76 10.10
CA PRO A 82 -12.85 -3.49 9.27
C PRO A 82 -11.76 -2.68 9.98
N HIS A 83 -12.12 -1.70 10.82
CA HIS A 83 -11.13 -0.92 11.58
C HIS A 83 -10.36 -1.82 12.54
N ARG A 84 -11.04 -2.66 13.34
CA ARG A 84 -10.39 -3.63 14.24
C ARG A 84 -9.50 -4.61 13.50
N ILE A 85 -9.93 -5.16 12.37
CA ILE A 85 -9.11 -6.09 11.58
C ILE A 85 -7.84 -5.43 11.06
N SER A 86 -7.90 -4.13 10.71
CA SER A 86 -6.71 -3.38 10.27
C SER A 86 -5.62 -3.24 11.35
N LEU A 87 -5.85 -3.70 12.58
CA LEU A 87 -4.80 -3.88 13.60
C LEU A 87 -3.62 -4.72 13.07
N VAL A 88 -3.87 -5.67 12.16
CA VAL A 88 -2.79 -6.44 11.50
C VAL A 88 -1.81 -5.52 10.74
N SER A 89 -2.31 -4.47 10.11
CA SER A 89 -1.51 -3.45 9.41
C SER A 89 -0.69 -2.63 10.40
N LEU A 90 -1.30 -2.21 11.52
CA LEU A 90 -0.61 -1.50 12.60
C LEU A 90 0.54 -2.32 13.19
N LEU A 91 0.30 -3.60 13.49
CA LEU A 91 1.34 -4.51 14.01
C LEU A 91 2.46 -4.72 12.99
N SER A 92 2.14 -4.80 11.70
CA SER A 92 3.15 -4.91 10.63
C SER A 92 4.05 -3.67 10.57
N TYR A 93 3.49 -2.46 10.77
CA TYR A 93 4.24 -1.20 10.75
C TYR A 93 5.09 -1.05 12.02
N ALA A 94 4.53 -1.37 13.18
CA ALA A 94 5.27 -1.39 14.45
C ALA A 94 6.42 -2.40 14.42
N GLY A 95 6.17 -3.62 13.90
CA GLY A 95 7.19 -4.64 13.69
C GLY A 95 8.29 -4.19 12.72
N THR A 96 7.91 -3.52 11.64
CA THR A 96 8.86 -2.92 10.69
C THR A 96 9.76 -1.89 11.37
N LEU A 97 9.17 -0.94 12.10
CA LEU A 97 9.91 0.09 12.83
C LEU A 97 10.84 -0.53 13.88
N TRP A 98 10.39 -1.57 14.58
CA TRP A 98 11.20 -2.30 15.55
C TRP A 98 12.44 -2.93 14.91
N LEU A 99 12.28 -3.62 13.77
CA LEU A 99 13.41 -4.23 13.05
C LEU A 99 14.44 -3.17 12.62
N LEU A 100 13.96 -2.02 12.13
CA LEU A 100 14.83 -0.92 11.67
C LEU A 100 15.58 -0.25 12.83
N ILE A 101 14.90 0.04 13.95
CA ILE A 101 15.55 0.64 15.12
C ILE A 101 16.57 -0.32 15.73
N LYS A 102 16.25 -1.62 15.78
CA LYS A 102 17.14 -2.64 16.31
C LYS A 102 18.44 -2.79 15.51
N ILE A 103 18.38 -2.56 14.20
CA ILE A 103 19.54 -2.70 13.32
C ILE A 103 20.24 -1.36 13.01
N LEU A 104 19.67 -0.23 13.43
CA LEU A 104 20.29 1.08 13.24
C LEU A 104 21.67 1.12 13.94
N PRO A 105 22.72 1.74 13.37
CA PRO A 105 24.02 1.88 14.04
C PRO A 105 24.00 2.85 15.24
N ASP A 106 24.85 2.64 16.25
CA ASP A 106 24.86 3.38 17.53
C ASP A 106 25.24 4.86 17.45
N LYS A 107 25.71 5.32 16.29
CA LYS A 107 26.02 6.74 16.10
C LYS A 107 24.89 7.49 15.40
N VAL A 108 23.91 6.78 14.86
CA VAL A 108 22.87 7.36 14.03
C VAL A 108 21.71 7.81 14.89
N ASN A 109 21.15 8.99 14.62
CA ASN A 109 20.01 9.51 15.35
C ASN A 109 18.72 8.74 15.00
N PRO A 110 18.11 7.97 15.94
CA PRO A 110 16.92 7.17 15.66
C PRO A 110 15.66 8.00 15.38
N TRP A 111 15.62 9.28 15.79
CA TRP A 111 14.49 10.15 15.51
C TRP A 111 14.31 10.44 14.02
N LEU A 112 15.40 10.46 13.25
CA LEU A 112 15.33 10.63 11.81
C LEU A 112 14.62 9.45 11.15
N LEU A 113 14.96 8.23 11.58
CA LEU A 113 14.29 7.03 11.10
C LEU A 113 12.78 7.10 11.39
N VAL A 114 12.40 7.44 12.64
CA VAL A 114 10.99 7.54 13.03
C VAL A 114 10.26 8.61 12.22
N ILE A 115 10.81 9.82 12.11
CA ILE A 115 10.22 10.91 11.32
C ILE A 115 10.00 10.44 9.89
N TRP A 116 11.05 10.02 9.19
CA TRP A 116 10.95 9.70 7.77
C TRP A 116 10.15 8.42 7.47
N SER A 117 10.09 7.45 8.38
CA SER A 117 9.27 6.25 8.20
C SER A 117 7.81 6.43 8.60
N CYS A 118 7.51 7.31 9.55
CA CYS A 118 6.16 7.46 10.10
C CYS A 118 5.40 8.68 9.57
N THR A 119 5.92 9.50 8.65
CA THR A 119 5.19 10.71 8.18
C THR A 119 4.85 10.68 6.69
N GLN A 120 5.12 9.60 5.97
CA GLN A 120 4.80 9.52 4.54
C GLN A 120 3.29 9.24 4.36
N VAL A 121 2.57 10.14 3.67
CA VAL A 121 1.09 10.14 3.60
C VAL A 121 0.52 8.85 2.98
N TYR A 122 1.08 8.36 1.87
CA TYR A 122 0.61 7.13 1.22
C TYR A 122 0.89 5.88 2.06
N PHE A 123 2.03 5.85 2.77
CA PHE A 123 2.37 4.80 3.71
C PHE A 123 1.34 4.76 4.83
N LEU A 124 1.07 5.90 5.46
CA LEU A 124 0.07 6.00 6.52
C LEU A 124 -1.37 5.74 6.03
N HIS A 125 -1.69 5.99 4.76
CA HIS A 125 -3.00 5.67 4.21
C HIS A 125 -3.33 4.18 4.32
N PHE A 126 -2.36 3.28 4.14
CA PHE A 126 -2.58 1.84 4.23
C PHE A 126 -2.49 1.29 5.67
N LEU A 127 -2.08 2.12 6.64
CA LEU A 127 -2.05 1.75 8.06
C LEU A 127 -3.44 1.41 8.60
N THR A 128 -4.48 2.10 8.12
CA THR A 128 -5.87 1.97 8.58
C THR A 128 -6.71 1.01 7.73
N LYS A 129 -6.08 0.22 6.86
CA LYS A 129 -6.74 -0.62 5.85
C LYS A 129 -6.32 -2.08 5.95
N VAL A 130 -7.16 -2.98 5.48
CA VAL A 130 -6.85 -4.41 5.37
C VAL A 130 -6.30 -4.69 3.97
N TYR A 131 -5.10 -4.15 3.72
CA TYR A 131 -4.40 -4.34 2.46
C TYR A 131 -3.17 -5.24 2.62
N PRO A 132 -2.85 -6.04 1.59
CA PRO A 132 -1.63 -6.87 1.58
C PRO A 132 -0.37 -6.00 1.63
N ASP A 133 -0.47 -4.79 1.12
CA ASP A 133 0.52 -3.72 1.13
C ASP A 133 1.18 -3.54 2.51
N SER A 134 0.40 -3.55 3.60
CA SER A 134 0.94 -3.29 4.93
C SER A 134 1.73 -4.45 5.51
N LEU A 135 1.29 -5.67 5.27
CA LEU A 135 2.04 -6.89 5.60
C LEU A 135 3.29 -7.04 4.72
N LEU A 136 3.19 -6.69 3.44
CA LEU A 136 4.30 -6.74 2.50
C LEU A 136 5.47 -5.84 2.94
N VAL A 137 5.19 -4.66 3.49
CA VAL A 137 6.19 -3.77 4.08
C VAL A 137 7.05 -4.51 5.12
N PHE A 138 6.41 -5.24 6.05
CA PHE A 138 7.13 -6.02 7.06
C PHE A 138 8.02 -7.10 6.42
N TRP A 139 7.46 -7.88 5.50
CA TRP A 139 8.22 -8.93 4.81
C TRP A 139 9.40 -8.38 4.02
N THR A 140 9.23 -7.24 3.36
CA THR A 140 10.29 -6.56 2.61
C THR A 140 11.44 -6.11 3.52
N ILE A 141 11.15 -5.68 4.75
CA ILE A 141 12.18 -5.26 5.71
C ILE A 141 12.83 -6.44 6.45
N LEU A 142 12.08 -7.52 6.68
CA LEU A 142 12.62 -8.75 7.28
C LEU A 142 13.78 -9.33 6.46
N ILE A 143 13.74 -9.22 5.13
CA ILE A 143 14.77 -9.76 4.23
C ILE A 143 16.14 -9.09 4.46
N PRO A 144 16.34 -7.77 4.23
CA PRO A 144 17.62 -7.11 4.45
C PRO A 144 18.02 -7.18 5.93
N PHE A 145 17.07 -7.04 6.87
CA PHE A 145 17.34 -7.21 8.30
C PHE A 145 18.00 -8.56 8.60
N SER A 146 17.42 -9.66 8.10
CA SER A 146 17.94 -11.00 8.31
C SER A 146 19.30 -11.18 7.62
N ALA A 147 19.45 -10.64 6.40
CA ALA A 147 20.69 -10.71 5.65
C ALA A 147 21.89 -10.02 6.35
N THR A 148 21.65 -9.03 7.22
CA THR A 148 22.73 -8.37 8.00
C THR A 148 23.45 -9.35 8.94
N PHE A 149 22.76 -10.40 9.39
CA PHE A 149 23.31 -11.38 10.32
C PHE A 149 23.92 -12.60 9.63
N ARG A 150 24.00 -12.63 8.29
CA ARG A 150 24.38 -13.83 7.51
C ARG A 150 25.74 -14.44 7.88
N SER A 151 26.70 -13.61 8.30
CA SER A 151 28.02 -14.08 8.75
C SER A 151 28.02 -14.59 10.19
N LYS A 152 27.13 -14.09 11.06
CA LYS A 152 27.07 -14.43 12.49
C LYS A 152 26.13 -15.59 12.78
N ARG A 153 24.99 -15.64 12.09
CA ARG A 153 23.90 -16.61 12.29
C ARG A 153 23.37 -17.08 10.94
N PRO A 154 24.16 -17.82 10.15
CA PRO A 154 23.85 -18.15 8.75
C PRO A 154 22.51 -18.85 8.58
N VAL A 155 22.21 -19.84 9.43
CA VAL A 155 20.95 -20.61 9.38
C VAL A 155 19.73 -19.71 9.60
N LEU A 156 19.71 -18.97 10.72
CA LEU A 156 18.59 -18.09 11.07
C LEU A 156 18.44 -16.94 10.07
N SER A 157 19.54 -16.44 9.53
CA SER A 157 19.52 -15.39 8.51
C SER A 157 18.92 -15.91 7.20
N ALA A 158 19.32 -17.11 6.76
CA ALA A 158 18.77 -17.76 5.59
C ALA A 158 17.27 -18.05 5.76
N LEU A 159 16.88 -18.57 6.93
CA LEU A 159 15.48 -18.78 7.29
C LEU A 159 14.69 -17.46 7.21
N GLY A 160 15.19 -16.38 7.83
CA GLY A 160 14.53 -15.08 7.80
C GLY A 160 14.39 -14.48 6.40
N VAL A 161 15.40 -14.64 5.53
CA VAL A 161 15.33 -14.23 4.11
C VAL A 161 14.29 -15.05 3.36
N ILE A 162 14.30 -16.38 3.47
CA ILE A 162 13.33 -17.24 2.79
C ILE A 162 11.92 -17.02 3.32
N SER A 163 11.74 -16.87 4.64
CA SER A 163 10.44 -16.52 5.22
C SER A 163 9.93 -15.18 4.68
N GLY A 164 10.78 -14.13 4.63
CA GLY A 164 10.38 -12.85 4.06
C GLY A 164 10.00 -12.94 2.58
N LEU A 165 10.76 -13.67 1.76
CA LEU A 165 10.44 -13.88 0.35
C LEU A 165 9.15 -14.71 0.16
N PHE A 166 9.01 -15.81 0.90
CA PHE A 166 7.87 -16.71 0.78
C PHE A 166 6.57 -16.10 1.30
N PHE A 167 6.57 -15.62 2.54
CA PHE A 167 5.38 -14.97 3.12
C PHE A 167 5.03 -13.69 2.38
N GLY A 168 6.04 -12.92 1.94
CA GLY A 168 5.82 -11.80 1.05
C GLY A 168 5.17 -12.24 -0.27
N PHE A 169 5.57 -13.37 -0.84
CA PHE A 169 5.07 -13.84 -2.15
C PHE A 169 3.62 -14.28 -2.06
N ILE A 170 3.25 -15.02 -1.01
CA ILE A 170 1.84 -15.39 -0.77
C ILE A 170 1.01 -14.23 -0.21
N THR A 171 1.62 -13.09 0.14
CA THR A 171 0.91 -11.85 0.47
C THR A 171 0.65 -11.02 -0.79
N LYS A 172 1.69 -10.74 -1.58
CA LYS A 172 1.64 -9.92 -2.78
C LYS A 172 2.84 -10.17 -3.69
N GLU A 173 2.59 -10.28 -4.99
CA GLU A 173 3.59 -10.67 -5.99
C GLU A 173 4.74 -9.66 -6.12
N THR A 174 4.52 -8.39 -5.76
CA THR A 174 5.55 -7.35 -5.82
C THR A 174 6.76 -7.62 -4.91
N ILE A 175 6.68 -8.59 -3.97
CA ILE A 175 7.89 -9.05 -3.26
C ILE A 175 8.97 -9.58 -4.21
N VAL A 176 8.61 -10.03 -5.41
CA VAL A 176 9.56 -10.59 -6.38
C VAL A 176 10.66 -9.58 -6.72
N PHE A 177 10.42 -8.28 -6.54
CA PHE A 177 11.44 -7.24 -6.64
C PHE A 177 12.61 -7.42 -5.66
N MET A 178 12.42 -8.14 -4.55
CA MET A 178 13.45 -8.51 -3.58
C MET A 178 14.18 -9.81 -3.94
N ALA A 179 13.72 -10.59 -4.93
CA ALA A 179 14.38 -11.83 -5.33
C ALA A 179 15.77 -11.58 -5.94
N LEU A 180 16.04 -10.37 -6.45
CA LEU A 180 17.36 -9.97 -6.93
C LEU A 180 18.35 -9.72 -5.77
N LEU A 181 17.89 -9.42 -4.56
CA LEU A 181 18.76 -9.11 -3.42
C LEU A 181 19.71 -10.26 -3.03
N PRO A 182 19.28 -11.52 -2.87
CA PRO A 182 20.21 -12.63 -2.62
C PRO A 182 21.34 -12.75 -3.65
N VAL A 183 21.03 -12.50 -4.93
CA VAL A 183 22.02 -12.51 -6.02
C VAL A 183 23.01 -11.35 -5.87
N LEU A 184 22.52 -10.14 -5.58
CA LEU A 184 23.36 -8.97 -5.32
C LEU A 184 24.27 -9.17 -4.11
N LEU A 185 23.75 -9.79 -3.04
CA LEU A 185 24.53 -10.14 -1.85
C LEU A 185 25.62 -11.15 -2.18
N PHE A 186 25.29 -12.21 -2.93
CA PHE A 186 26.26 -13.22 -3.36
C PHE A 186 27.38 -12.60 -4.19
N ALA A 187 27.03 -11.80 -5.21
CA ALA A 187 28.00 -11.10 -6.05
C ALA A 187 28.92 -10.18 -5.23
N TRP A 188 28.36 -9.49 -4.22
CA TRP A 188 29.13 -8.64 -3.33
C TRP A 188 30.10 -9.42 -2.44
N ASP A 189 29.61 -10.45 -1.76
CA ASP A 189 30.39 -11.27 -0.83
C ASP A 189 31.52 -12.01 -1.58
N TRP A 190 31.22 -12.52 -2.77
CA TRP A 190 32.20 -13.12 -3.68
C TRP A 190 33.32 -12.14 -4.04
N LYS A 191 32.96 -10.93 -4.49
CA LYS A 191 33.94 -9.88 -4.85
C LYS A 191 34.83 -9.45 -3.69
N LYS A 192 34.34 -9.57 -2.45
CA LYS A 192 35.10 -9.22 -1.23
C LYS A 192 35.82 -10.41 -0.59
N ALA A 193 35.84 -11.57 -1.25
CA ALA A 193 36.40 -12.81 -0.73
C ALA A 193 35.86 -13.16 0.68
N LYS A 194 34.63 -12.72 1.01
CA LYS A 194 33.95 -13.07 2.25
C LYS A 194 33.14 -14.33 2.01
N SER A 195 33.62 -15.46 2.53
CA SER A 195 32.90 -16.73 2.43
C SER A 195 31.76 -16.78 3.45
N ASN A 196 30.56 -16.39 3.03
CA ASN A 196 29.31 -16.70 3.75
C ASN A 196 28.64 -17.96 3.17
N LEU A 197 29.43 -18.93 2.70
CA LEU A 197 28.93 -20.16 2.06
C LEU A 197 27.86 -20.90 2.88
N PRO A 198 27.98 -21.04 4.21
CA PRO A 198 26.92 -21.68 5.00
C PRO A 198 25.57 -20.97 4.85
N PHE A 199 25.54 -19.63 4.84
CA PHE A 199 24.29 -18.88 4.65
C PHE A 199 23.67 -19.20 3.29
N TYR A 200 24.45 -19.20 2.21
CA TYR A 200 23.93 -19.48 0.86
C TYR A 200 23.48 -20.95 0.72
N ALA A 201 24.19 -21.90 1.32
CA ALA A 201 23.77 -23.30 1.32
C ALA A 201 22.41 -23.48 2.03
N TRP A 202 22.24 -22.88 3.21
CA TRP A 202 20.96 -22.89 3.92
C TRP A 202 19.86 -22.12 3.19
N LEU A 203 20.20 -21.01 2.53
CA LEU A 203 19.27 -20.23 1.74
C LEU A 203 18.70 -21.06 0.59
N VAL A 204 19.56 -21.75 -0.17
CA VAL A 204 19.15 -22.65 -1.24
C VAL A 204 18.36 -23.84 -0.68
N GLY A 205 18.84 -24.46 0.41
CA GLY A 205 18.15 -25.59 1.04
C GLY A 205 16.73 -25.25 1.48
N PHE A 206 16.54 -24.16 2.25
CA PHE A 206 15.21 -23.71 2.64
C PHE A 206 14.36 -23.27 1.44
N GLY A 207 14.96 -22.60 0.46
CA GLY A 207 14.27 -22.21 -0.77
C GLY A 207 13.73 -23.41 -1.55
N LEU A 208 14.51 -24.49 -1.67
CA LEU A 208 14.08 -25.73 -2.30
C LEU A 208 12.95 -26.40 -1.51
N VAL A 209 13.09 -26.54 -0.18
CA VAL A 209 12.05 -27.17 0.65
C VAL A 209 10.73 -26.40 0.56
N VAL A 210 10.76 -25.09 0.81
CA VAL A 210 9.55 -24.25 0.78
C VAL A 210 8.97 -24.16 -0.63
N GLY A 211 9.81 -24.03 -1.65
CA GLY A 211 9.40 -24.00 -3.05
C GLY A 211 8.74 -25.31 -3.48
N SER A 212 9.33 -26.46 -3.14
CA SER A 212 8.75 -27.78 -3.43
C SER A 212 7.42 -28.01 -2.74
N LEU A 213 7.27 -27.59 -1.47
CA LEU A 213 5.99 -27.67 -0.77
C LEU A 213 4.92 -26.80 -1.43
N TYR A 214 5.28 -25.57 -1.80
CA TYR A 214 4.39 -24.64 -2.49
C TYR A 214 3.93 -25.16 -3.86
N LEU A 215 4.88 -25.57 -4.70
CA LEU A 215 4.58 -26.10 -6.04
C LEU A 215 3.84 -27.43 -5.95
N GLY A 216 4.20 -28.28 -4.99
CA GLY A 216 3.52 -29.56 -4.72
C GLY A 216 2.06 -29.37 -4.30
N TYR A 217 1.75 -28.36 -3.48
CA TYR A 217 0.38 -28.00 -3.15
C TYR A 217 -0.43 -27.63 -4.41
N PHE A 218 0.10 -26.74 -5.26
CA PHE A 218 -0.62 -26.32 -6.47
C PHE A 218 -0.76 -27.45 -7.49
N TRP A 219 0.25 -28.31 -7.61
CA TRP A 219 0.14 -29.53 -8.39
C TRP A 219 -1.00 -30.40 -7.87
N PHE A 220 -1.01 -30.72 -6.58
CA PHE A 220 -2.01 -31.61 -6.00
C PHE A 220 -3.44 -31.05 -6.13
N GLN A 221 -3.62 -29.75 -5.86
CA GLN A 221 -4.94 -29.13 -5.81
C GLN A 221 -5.49 -28.75 -7.20
N PHE A 222 -4.63 -28.34 -8.14
CA PHE A 222 -5.05 -27.76 -9.43
C PHE A 222 -4.48 -28.48 -10.65
N GLY A 223 -3.65 -29.51 -10.46
CA GLY A 223 -3.01 -30.24 -11.56
C GLY A 223 -1.87 -29.47 -12.25
N SER A 224 -1.57 -28.23 -11.84
CA SER A 224 -0.45 -27.44 -12.36
C SER A 224 0.39 -26.86 -11.20
N PRO A 225 1.69 -27.16 -11.11
CA PRO A 225 2.56 -26.54 -10.11
C PRO A 225 2.70 -25.03 -10.29
N PHE A 226 2.47 -24.52 -11.50
CA PHE A 226 2.56 -23.11 -11.84
C PHE A 226 1.19 -22.41 -11.94
N TYR A 227 0.13 -23.05 -11.45
CA TYR A 227 -1.25 -22.55 -11.51
C TYR A 227 -1.39 -21.07 -11.12
N ARG A 228 -0.70 -20.61 -10.07
CA ARG A 228 -0.76 -19.18 -9.69
C ARG A 228 -0.17 -18.26 -10.76
N PHE A 229 0.92 -18.65 -11.40
CA PHE A 229 1.51 -17.86 -12.48
C PHE A 229 0.62 -17.85 -13.72
N GLU A 230 -0.02 -18.98 -14.02
CA GLU A 230 -1.04 -19.09 -15.08
C GLU A 230 -2.25 -18.20 -14.77
N SER A 231 -2.81 -18.28 -13.56
CA SER A 231 -3.92 -17.42 -13.10
C SER A 231 -3.60 -15.92 -13.16
N ILE A 232 -2.37 -15.52 -12.79
CA ILE A 232 -1.92 -14.13 -12.92
C ILE A 232 -1.84 -13.73 -14.40
N GLN A 233 -1.35 -14.62 -15.24
CA GLN A 233 -1.20 -14.37 -16.68
C GLN A 233 -2.55 -14.32 -17.40
N ASP A 234 -3.49 -15.18 -17.04
CA ASP A 234 -4.84 -15.23 -17.61
C ASP A 234 -5.70 -14.08 -17.08
N GLY A 235 -5.46 -13.63 -15.84
CA GLY A 235 -6.03 -12.41 -15.29
C GLY A 235 -5.46 -11.12 -15.89
N HIS A 236 -4.46 -11.20 -16.78
CA HIS A 236 -3.84 -10.05 -17.43
C HIS A 236 -4.68 -9.60 -18.63
N TYR A 237 -5.79 -8.91 -18.38
CA TYR A 237 -6.61 -8.31 -19.43
C TYR A 237 -6.00 -7.00 -19.95
N ILE A 238 -6.09 -6.77 -21.26
CA ILE A 238 -5.71 -5.50 -21.88
C ILE A 238 -6.58 -4.41 -21.25
N SER A 239 -5.94 -3.46 -20.58
CA SER A 239 -6.62 -2.36 -19.90
C SER A 239 -5.80 -1.09 -20.01
N GLU A 240 -6.37 0.03 -19.59
CA GLU A 240 -5.64 1.30 -19.47
C GLU A 240 -4.36 1.19 -18.60
N PHE A 241 -4.28 0.16 -17.76
CA PHE A 241 -3.16 -0.13 -16.87
C PHE A 241 -2.11 -1.09 -17.47
N THR A 242 -2.31 -1.60 -18.68
CA THR A 242 -1.30 -2.39 -19.42
C THR A 242 -0.47 -1.51 -20.35
N TYR A 243 0.73 -1.97 -20.69
CA TYR A 243 1.64 -1.35 -21.66
C TYR A 243 1.94 -2.26 -22.86
N ALA A 244 1.47 -3.50 -22.84
CA ALA A 244 1.74 -4.51 -23.87
C ALA A 244 1.22 -4.12 -25.25
N ASP A 245 0.10 -3.41 -25.29
CA ASP A 245 -0.63 -2.94 -26.46
C ASP A 245 -0.33 -1.48 -26.83
N LYS A 246 0.53 -0.80 -26.05
CA LYS A 246 0.83 0.62 -26.22
C LYS A 246 2.01 0.85 -27.16
N SER A 247 2.03 2.01 -27.81
CA SER A 247 3.09 2.38 -28.75
C SER A 247 4.46 2.45 -28.08
N THR A 248 5.52 2.22 -28.86
CA THR A 248 6.92 2.28 -28.40
C THR A 248 7.25 3.60 -27.69
N TRP A 249 6.64 4.71 -28.12
CA TRP A 249 6.83 6.00 -27.47
C TRP A 249 6.30 6.03 -26.03
N VAL A 250 5.12 5.44 -25.78
CA VAL A 250 4.56 5.33 -24.43
C VAL A 250 5.44 4.43 -23.57
N MET A 251 5.99 3.35 -24.15
CA MET A 251 6.94 2.47 -23.47
C MET A 251 8.23 3.21 -23.09
N ILE A 252 8.85 3.95 -24.01
CA ILE A 252 10.04 4.77 -23.73
C ILE A 252 9.74 5.79 -22.63
N ARG A 253 8.59 6.46 -22.68
CA ARG A 253 8.17 7.41 -21.65
C ARG A 253 8.02 6.71 -20.28
N ARG A 254 7.46 5.50 -20.24
CA ARG A 254 7.35 4.66 -19.03
C ARG A 254 8.71 4.23 -18.47
N LEU A 255 9.69 3.96 -19.33
CA LEU A 255 11.03 3.52 -18.90
C LEU A 255 12.00 4.67 -18.63
N SER A 256 11.65 5.92 -18.94
CA SER A 256 12.52 7.08 -18.76
C SER A 256 11.97 8.07 -17.73
N ILE A 257 10.91 8.78 -18.08
CA ILE A 257 10.48 9.97 -17.34
C ILE A 257 9.32 9.71 -16.38
N LEU A 258 8.38 8.80 -16.71
CA LEU A 258 7.20 8.59 -15.86
C LEU A 258 7.53 8.15 -14.42
N PRO A 259 8.53 7.30 -14.15
CA PRO A 259 8.89 6.96 -12.77
C PRO A 259 9.32 8.17 -11.95
N ILE A 260 10.11 9.07 -12.55
CA ILE A 260 10.56 10.32 -11.91
C ILE A 260 9.36 11.24 -11.64
N LEU A 261 8.48 11.42 -12.62
CA LEU A 261 7.25 12.21 -12.45
C LEU A 261 6.38 11.63 -11.32
N THR A 262 6.27 10.31 -11.26
CA THR A 262 5.50 9.62 -10.21
C THR A 262 6.11 9.85 -8.83
N PHE A 263 7.44 9.83 -8.70
CA PHE A 263 8.10 10.10 -7.43
C PHE A 263 7.85 11.53 -6.95
N VAL A 264 7.84 12.50 -7.86
CA VAL A 264 7.56 13.91 -7.55
C VAL A 264 6.09 14.10 -7.17
N GLU A 265 5.17 13.72 -8.05
CA GLU A 265 3.72 13.88 -7.87
C GLU A 265 3.20 13.23 -6.57
N ARG A 266 3.85 12.15 -6.13
CA ARG A 266 3.41 11.35 -4.97
C ARG A 266 4.25 11.58 -3.72
N SER A 267 5.02 12.67 -3.70
CA SER A 267 5.86 13.11 -2.58
C SER A 267 6.99 12.15 -2.18
N TYR A 268 7.32 11.13 -2.97
CA TYR A 268 8.45 10.24 -2.70
C TYR A 268 9.80 10.89 -3.01
N TRP A 269 9.82 11.92 -3.86
CA TRP A 269 11.05 12.54 -4.34
C TRP A 269 11.96 13.02 -3.20
N LEU A 270 11.41 13.66 -2.16
CA LEU A 270 12.22 14.07 -1.01
C LEU A 270 12.87 12.88 -0.30
N TRP A 271 12.15 11.76 -0.14
CA TRP A 271 12.71 10.55 0.45
C TRP A 271 13.88 10.00 -0.38
N PHE A 272 13.73 9.97 -1.71
CA PHE A 272 14.81 9.58 -2.61
C PHE A 272 16.02 10.51 -2.48
N VAL A 273 15.80 11.82 -2.53
CA VAL A 273 16.89 12.81 -2.48
C VAL A 273 17.64 12.75 -1.16
N PHE A 274 16.94 12.68 -0.02
CA PHE A 274 17.59 12.60 1.29
C PHE A 274 18.22 11.23 1.57
N ALA A 275 17.88 10.17 0.81
CA ALA A 275 18.54 8.87 0.91
C ALA A 275 19.90 8.81 0.18
N ILE A 276 20.16 9.73 -0.76
CA ILE A 276 21.42 9.77 -1.55
C ILE A 276 22.67 9.85 -0.65
N PRO A 277 22.74 10.70 0.38
CA PRO A 277 23.86 10.72 1.32
C PRO A 277 24.11 9.36 1.99
N GLY A 278 23.05 8.62 2.32
CA GLY A 278 23.15 7.28 2.89
C GLY A 278 23.82 6.34 1.91
N LEU A 279 23.33 6.31 0.66
CA LEU A 279 23.93 5.50 -0.41
C LEU A 279 25.39 5.88 -0.68
N TYR A 280 25.71 7.18 -0.68
CA TYR A 280 27.06 7.69 -0.86
C TYR A 280 28.01 7.22 0.25
N LYS A 281 27.56 7.28 1.51
CA LYS A 281 28.29 6.78 2.67
C LYS A 281 28.57 5.29 2.53
N LEU A 282 27.57 4.50 2.12
CA LEU A 282 27.69 3.06 1.96
C LEU A 282 28.62 2.66 0.83
N TRP A 283 28.63 3.41 -0.27
CA TRP A 283 29.60 3.19 -1.34
C TRP A 283 31.03 3.40 -0.83
N LYS A 284 31.29 4.50 -0.11
CA LYS A 284 32.62 4.79 0.44
C LYS A 284 33.07 3.80 1.51
N ASN A 285 32.17 3.49 2.44
CA ASN A 285 32.45 2.65 3.58
C ASN A 285 31.32 1.61 3.74
N PRO A 286 31.40 0.49 3.00
CA PRO A 286 30.38 -0.53 3.03
C PRO A 286 30.45 -1.33 4.34
N GLN A 287 29.79 -0.81 5.37
CA GLN A 287 29.61 -1.49 6.64
C GLN A 287 28.19 -2.08 6.70
N SER A 288 28.10 -3.34 7.11
CA SER A 288 26.83 -3.93 7.54
C SER A 288 26.41 -3.21 8.83
N PRO A 289 25.17 -2.74 8.96
CA PRO A 289 23.97 -3.19 8.25
C PRO A 289 23.52 -2.35 7.04
N GLY A 290 24.19 -1.24 6.75
CA GLY A 290 23.71 -0.32 5.71
C GLY A 290 23.79 -0.88 4.29
N LEU A 291 24.79 -1.72 4.02
CA LEU A 291 24.99 -2.35 2.70
C LEU A 291 23.75 -3.15 2.26
N GLU A 292 23.20 -3.96 3.15
CA GLU A 292 22.06 -4.84 2.86
C GLU A 292 20.82 -4.02 2.50
N PHE A 293 20.58 -2.92 3.21
CA PHE A 293 19.50 -1.98 2.89
C PHE A 293 19.75 -1.20 1.60
N GLY A 294 21.00 -0.82 1.31
CA GLY A 294 21.36 -0.19 0.04
C GLY A 294 21.18 -1.11 -1.17
N LEU A 295 21.55 -2.39 -1.04
CA LEU A 295 21.29 -3.40 -2.08
C LEU A 295 19.81 -3.73 -2.20
N ALA A 296 19.06 -3.76 -1.10
CA ALA A 296 17.60 -3.92 -1.13
C ALA A 296 16.92 -2.77 -1.85
N PHE A 297 17.32 -1.53 -1.57
CA PHE A 297 16.86 -0.35 -2.29
C PHE A 297 17.13 -0.48 -3.80
N LEU A 298 18.35 -0.86 -4.18
CA LEU A 298 18.71 -1.06 -5.58
C LEU A 298 17.87 -2.17 -6.25
N SER A 299 17.67 -3.28 -5.55
CA SER A 299 16.83 -4.40 -5.99
C SER A 299 15.41 -3.93 -6.30
N LEU A 300 14.78 -3.24 -5.34
CA LEU A 300 13.42 -2.72 -5.50
C LEU A 300 13.34 -1.69 -6.62
N LEU A 301 14.30 -0.76 -6.70
CA LEU A 301 14.29 0.31 -7.68
C LEU A 301 14.46 -0.23 -9.11
N ILE A 302 15.43 -1.11 -9.35
CA ILE A 302 15.67 -1.70 -10.67
C ILE A 302 14.46 -2.51 -11.12
N CYS A 303 13.92 -3.36 -10.24
CA CYS A 303 12.79 -4.21 -10.60
C CYS A 303 11.50 -3.38 -10.80
N PHE A 304 11.23 -2.38 -9.96
CA PHE A 304 10.11 -1.47 -10.17
C PHE A 304 10.19 -0.72 -11.51
N TRP A 305 11.42 -0.38 -11.92
CA TRP A 305 11.66 0.40 -13.13
C TRP A 305 11.52 -0.44 -14.39
N PHE A 306 12.08 -1.67 -14.39
CA PHE A 306 12.29 -2.45 -15.61
C PHE A 306 11.63 -3.82 -15.64
N MET A 307 11.22 -4.40 -14.50
CA MET A 307 10.72 -5.78 -14.48
C MET A 307 9.35 -5.89 -15.15
N SER A 308 9.16 -6.95 -15.95
CA SER A 308 7.87 -7.29 -16.55
C SER A 308 6.96 -7.97 -15.53
N THR A 309 5.65 -7.73 -15.62
CA THR A 309 4.62 -8.47 -14.88
C THR A 309 4.11 -9.69 -15.63
N SER A 310 4.53 -9.91 -16.88
CA SER A 310 4.13 -11.04 -17.72
C SER A 310 5.36 -11.79 -18.24
N PHE A 311 5.25 -13.12 -18.32
CA PHE A 311 6.25 -13.98 -18.94
C PHE A 311 6.09 -14.11 -20.47
N ARG A 312 4.90 -13.79 -21.03
CA ARG A 312 4.63 -13.92 -22.48
C ARG A 312 5.12 -12.72 -23.27
N PHE A 313 5.09 -11.54 -22.68
CA PHE A 313 5.46 -10.29 -23.33
C PHE A 313 5.98 -9.29 -22.29
N TYR A 314 6.75 -8.30 -22.74
CA TYR A 314 7.25 -7.25 -21.88
C TYR A 314 6.12 -6.30 -21.48
N ASN A 315 5.78 -6.29 -20.20
CA ASN A 315 4.78 -5.38 -19.64
C ASN A 315 5.27 -4.84 -18.28
N PRO A 316 5.89 -3.65 -18.23
CA PRO A 316 6.33 -3.08 -16.96
C PRO A 316 5.13 -2.80 -16.05
N ILE A 317 5.36 -2.85 -14.74
CA ILE A 317 4.30 -2.58 -13.76
C ILE A 317 3.72 -1.17 -13.93
N TYR A 318 2.41 -1.05 -13.79
CA TYR A 318 1.73 0.24 -13.71
C TYR A 318 2.26 1.07 -12.53
N LEU A 319 2.50 2.36 -12.77
CA LEU A 319 3.05 3.31 -11.81
C LEU A 319 1.97 3.78 -10.83
N ASN A 320 1.56 2.88 -9.94
CA ASN A 320 0.68 3.21 -8.84
C ASN A 320 1.51 3.56 -7.58
N PRO A 321 1.21 4.67 -6.88
CA PRO A 321 1.88 5.06 -5.64
C PRO A 321 1.93 3.96 -4.57
N ARG A 322 0.93 3.06 -4.55
CA ARG A 322 0.87 1.95 -3.60
C ARG A 322 2.04 0.97 -3.76
N HIS A 323 2.57 0.81 -4.97
CA HIS A 323 3.71 -0.08 -5.22
C HIS A 323 5.02 0.45 -4.63
N LEU A 324 5.07 1.74 -4.27
CA LEU A 324 6.26 2.40 -3.74
C LEU A 324 6.33 2.40 -2.21
N ILE A 325 5.26 2.03 -1.51
CA ILE A 325 5.23 2.12 -0.04
C ILE A 325 6.30 1.24 0.62
N ILE A 326 6.67 0.12 -0.03
CA ILE A 326 7.70 -0.82 0.46
C ILE A 326 9.11 -0.19 0.44
N LEU A 327 9.30 0.90 -0.29
CA LEU A 327 10.54 1.68 -0.28
C LEU A 327 10.64 2.61 0.92
N VAL A 328 9.51 3.07 1.49
CA VAL A 328 9.51 4.10 2.54
C VAL A 328 10.38 3.75 3.74
N PRO A 329 10.31 2.54 4.33
CA PRO A 329 11.14 2.22 5.48
C PRO A 329 12.62 2.06 5.12
N ILE A 330 12.94 1.56 3.93
CA ILE A 330 14.33 1.47 3.44
C ILE A 330 14.91 2.86 3.19
N LEU A 331 14.15 3.75 2.55
CA LEU A 331 14.52 5.15 2.36
C LEU A 331 14.71 5.85 3.70
N GLY A 332 13.77 5.70 4.65
CA GLY A 332 13.91 6.25 6.00
C GLY A 332 15.18 5.78 6.71
N PHE A 333 15.54 4.51 6.57
CA PHE A 333 16.80 3.97 7.09
C PHE A 333 18.03 4.60 6.43
N LEU A 334 18.05 4.68 5.09
CA LEU A 334 19.16 5.29 4.34
C LEU A 334 19.31 6.79 4.63
N ILE A 335 18.20 7.51 4.80
CA ILE A 335 18.18 8.93 5.20
C ILE A 335 18.82 9.08 6.57
N ALA A 336 18.44 8.25 7.55
CA ALA A 336 19.03 8.30 8.88
C ALA A 336 20.54 8.03 8.84
N LEU A 337 20.99 7.03 8.07
CA LEU A 337 22.43 6.71 7.92
C LEU A 337 23.26 7.87 7.32
N GLY A 338 22.69 8.60 6.37
CA GLY A 338 23.38 9.63 5.60
C GLY A 338 23.20 11.06 6.11
N TRP A 339 22.43 11.27 7.18
CA TRP A 339 21.97 12.61 7.56
C TRP A 339 23.09 13.59 7.91
N GLU A 340 24.15 13.13 8.55
CA GLU A 340 25.29 13.97 8.95
C GLU A 340 26.21 14.26 7.74
N GLU A 341 26.32 13.32 6.80
CA GLU A 341 27.27 13.41 5.67
C GLU A 341 27.04 14.64 4.80
N TRP A 342 25.78 14.99 4.54
CA TRP A 342 25.47 16.15 3.70
C TRP A 342 25.55 17.46 4.47
N GLN A 343 25.44 17.44 5.80
CA GLN A 343 25.60 18.64 6.62
C GLN A 343 27.08 19.09 6.66
N GLU A 344 27.99 18.13 6.73
CA GLU A 344 29.42 18.36 6.73
C GLU A 344 29.98 18.61 5.30
N ASN A 345 29.32 18.06 4.28
CA ASN A 345 29.77 18.16 2.90
C ASN A 345 28.94 19.15 2.06
N LEU A 346 29.49 20.35 1.84
CA LEU A 346 28.84 21.40 1.06
C LEU A 346 28.50 20.98 -0.38
N LYS A 347 29.32 20.14 -1.02
CA LYS A 347 29.04 19.63 -2.37
C LYS A 347 27.79 18.75 -2.36
N LEU A 348 27.68 17.86 -1.39
CA LEU A 348 26.52 16.98 -1.24
C LEU A 348 25.26 17.78 -0.88
N LYS A 349 25.38 18.78 -0.01
CA LYS A 349 24.30 19.74 0.28
C LYS A 349 23.80 20.44 -0.99
N ARG A 350 24.70 20.93 -1.84
CA ARG A 350 24.34 21.56 -3.14
C ARG A 350 23.66 20.58 -4.08
N ILE A 351 24.09 19.32 -4.13
CA ILE A 351 23.45 18.28 -4.94
C ILE A 351 22.02 18.03 -4.45
N ILE A 352 21.81 17.85 -3.14
CA ILE A 352 20.48 17.71 -2.54
C ILE A 352 19.59 18.90 -2.91
N THR A 353 20.07 20.13 -2.70
CA THR A 353 19.32 21.35 -3.05
C THR A 353 18.96 21.38 -4.52
N GLY A 354 19.91 21.07 -5.42
CA GLY A 354 19.67 21.03 -6.86
C GLY A 354 18.61 20.00 -7.26
N LEU A 355 18.62 18.83 -6.63
CA LEU A 355 17.61 17.79 -6.86
C LEU A 355 16.23 18.17 -6.30
N ILE A 356 16.15 18.84 -5.15
CA ILE A 356 14.87 19.36 -4.64
C ILE A 356 14.35 20.46 -5.58
N LEU A 357 15.21 21.37 -6.07
CA LEU A 357 14.83 22.38 -7.07
C LEU A 357 14.32 21.74 -8.36
N LEU A 358 14.93 20.66 -8.83
CA LEU A 358 14.43 19.91 -9.97
C LEU A 358 13.01 19.38 -9.71
N GLY A 359 12.74 18.84 -8.52
CA GLY A 359 11.41 18.39 -8.14
C GLY A 359 10.39 19.52 -8.02
N VAL A 360 10.80 20.73 -7.59
CA VAL A 360 9.97 21.95 -7.63
C VAL A 360 9.60 22.29 -9.07
N VAL A 361 10.59 22.35 -9.98
CA VAL A 361 10.37 22.64 -11.41
C VAL A 361 9.42 21.61 -12.04
N ILE A 362 9.63 20.32 -11.78
CA ILE A 362 8.74 19.25 -12.27
C ILE A 362 7.31 19.47 -11.75
N SER A 363 7.14 19.78 -10.45
CA SER A 363 5.82 20.02 -9.86
C SER A 363 5.11 21.21 -10.52
N LEU A 364 5.85 22.30 -10.80
CA LEU A 364 5.31 23.46 -11.50
C LEU A 364 4.90 23.13 -12.95
N ILE A 365 5.69 22.31 -13.65
CA ILE A 365 5.33 21.82 -15.00
C ILE A 365 4.06 20.96 -14.95
N GLN A 366 3.89 20.17 -13.89
CA GLN A 366 2.67 19.39 -13.65
C GLN A 366 1.49 20.24 -13.11
N GLN A 367 1.69 21.54 -12.92
CA GLN A 367 0.72 22.47 -12.33
C GLN A 367 0.30 22.10 -10.88
N ASP A 368 1.14 21.33 -10.18
CA ASP A 368 0.95 20.99 -8.77
C ASP A 368 1.68 21.99 -7.86
N TRP A 369 1.03 23.14 -7.66
CA TRP A 369 1.54 24.23 -6.81
C TRP A 369 1.74 23.80 -5.35
N LYS A 370 0.93 22.86 -4.85
CA LYS A 370 1.03 22.36 -3.48
C LYS A 370 2.32 21.57 -3.31
N MET A 371 2.62 20.67 -4.25
CA MET A 371 3.85 19.90 -4.24
C MET A 371 5.09 20.78 -4.47
N ALA A 372 5.01 21.75 -5.37
CA ALA A 372 6.08 22.73 -5.60
C ALA A 372 6.40 23.51 -4.31
N GLY A 373 5.37 24.03 -3.64
CA GLY A 373 5.50 24.75 -2.37
C GLY A 373 6.05 23.87 -1.24
N PHE A 374 5.57 22.63 -1.12
CA PHE A 374 6.08 21.64 -0.18
C PHE A 374 7.59 21.45 -0.36
N GLN A 375 8.03 21.07 -1.56
CA GLN A 375 9.45 20.85 -1.85
C GLN A 375 10.31 22.10 -1.65
N PHE A 376 9.82 23.28 -2.07
CA PHE A 376 10.53 24.54 -1.89
C PHE A 376 10.72 24.89 -0.40
N MET A 377 9.70 24.65 0.44
CA MET A 377 9.82 24.83 1.89
C MET A 377 10.90 23.91 2.49
N GLY A 378 11.07 22.69 1.96
CA GLY A 378 12.18 21.80 2.32
C GLY A 378 13.56 22.42 2.10
N ILE A 379 13.74 23.20 1.04
CA ILE A 379 14.99 23.98 0.80
C ILE A 379 15.14 25.08 1.85
N GLY A 380 14.07 25.81 2.13
CA GLY A 380 14.06 26.86 3.16
C GLY A 380 14.53 26.33 4.52
N ILE A 381 13.98 25.20 4.95
CA ILE A 381 14.37 24.53 6.21
C ILE A 381 15.87 24.14 6.20
N LEU A 382 16.35 23.59 5.09
CA LEU A 382 17.73 23.10 4.93
C LEU A 382 18.81 24.21 5.03
N TYR A 383 18.47 25.46 4.70
CA TYR A 383 19.40 26.61 4.81
C TYR A 383 19.18 27.49 6.03
N THR A 384 17.98 27.52 6.59
CA THR A 384 17.67 28.38 7.75
C THR A 384 18.04 27.74 9.09
N LEU A 385 17.95 26.41 9.20
CA LEU A 385 18.14 25.69 10.45
C LEU A 385 19.35 24.76 10.41
N LYS A 386 19.91 24.46 11.59
CA LYS A 386 21.08 23.60 11.79
C LYS A 386 20.85 22.63 12.94
N ASP A 387 21.66 21.57 12.98
CA ASP A 387 21.77 20.60 14.07
C ASP A 387 20.40 20.02 14.48
N LYS A 388 20.14 19.94 15.79
CA LYS A 388 18.89 19.39 16.35
C LYS A 388 17.66 20.16 15.89
N LYS A 389 17.75 21.48 15.69
CA LYS A 389 16.62 22.32 15.23
C LYS A 389 16.17 21.90 13.83
N LEU A 390 17.12 21.50 12.98
CA LEU A 390 16.83 21.01 11.64
C LEU A 390 16.00 19.72 11.67
N THR A 391 16.37 18.75 12.51
CA THR A 391 15.62 17.49 12.67
C THR A 391 14.19 17.75 13.15
N TRP A 392 14.01 18.61 14.15
CA TRP A 392 12.68 18.97 14.64
C TRP A 392 11.83 19.67 13.59
N ALA A 393 12.42 20.60 12.84
CA ALA A 393 11.72 21.31 11.77
C ALA A 393 11.28 20.37 10.64
N PHE A 394 12.12 19.42 10.23
CA PHE A 394 11.70 18.36 9.30
C PHE A 394 10.60 17.47 9.89
N GLY A 395 10.67 17.17 11.19
CA GLY A 395 9.59 16.48 11.90
C GLY A 395 8.25 17.18 11.76
N ILE A 396 8.18 18.47 12.10
CA ILE A 396 6.95 19.28 11.97
C ILE A 396 6.51 19.40 10.51
N TYR A 397 7.45 19.70 9.62
CA TYR A 397 7.22 19.88 8.18
C TYR A 397 6.57 18.64 7.53
N LEU A 398 7.05 17.45 7.87
CA LEU A 398 6.51 16.20 7.32
C LEU A 398 5.25 15.72 8.07
N LEU A 399 5.12 16.05 9.36
CA LEU A 399 3.96 15.70 10.17
C LEU A 399 2.69 16.44 9.73
N ILE A 400 2.81 17.70 9.30
CA ILE A 400 1.68 18.54 8.88
C ILE A 400 0.86 17.84 7.77
N PRO A 401 1.42 17.49 6.60
CA PRO A 401 0.65 16.79 5.55
C PRO A 401 0.06 15.46 6.03
N ALA A 402 0.79 14.70 6.87
CA ALA A 402 0.28 13.45 7.43
C ALA A 402 -1.00 13.68 8.24
N VAL A 403 -1.00 14.62 9.18
CA VAL A 403 -2.18 14.92 10.01
C VAL A 403 -3.32 15.50 9.17
N PHE A 404 -3.04 16.44 8.27
CA PHE A 404 -4.08 17.02 7.39
C PHE A 404 -4.71 15.98 6.45
N SER A 405 -3.97 14.94 6.07
CA SER A 405 -4.50 13.88 5.21
C SER A 405 -5.64 13.11 5.88
N ILE A 406 -5.68 13.02 7.22
CA ILE A 406 -6.80 12.40 7.95
C ILE A 406 -8.10 13.15 7.68
N SER A 407 -8.08 14.48 7.87
CA SER A 407 -9.26 15.31 7.63
C SER A 407 -9.67 15.28 6.16
N TYR A 408 -8.69 15.32 5.26
CA TYR A 408 -8.95 15.23 3.83
C TYR A 408 -9.66 13.92 3.46
N GLN A 409 -9.16 12.77 3.90
CA GLN A 409 -9.75 11.47 3.59
C GLN A 409 -11.14 11.27 4.23
N ARG A 410 -11.33 11.75 5.47
CA ARG A 410 -12.63 11.72 6.14
C ARG A 410 -13.68 12.54 5.40
N ASN A 411 -13.34 13.76 4.97
CA ASN A 411 -14.26 14.63 4.23
C ASN A 411 -14.49 14.13 2.79
N LEU A 412 -13.50 13.47 2.20
CA LEU A 412 -13.62 12.94 0.85
C LEU A 412 -14.61 11.76 0.75
N LYS A 413 -14.75 11.00 1.84
CA LYS A 413 -15.61 9.80 1.88
C LYS A 413 -16.88 9.97 2.71
N GLU A 414 -16.80 10.73 3.80
CA GLU A 414 -17.89 10.88 4.77
C GLU A 414 -18.48 9.54 5.20
N TYR A 415 -17.60 8.55 5.36
CA TYR A 415 -17.95 7.15 5.53
C TYR A 415 -18.98 6.89 6.65
N PRO A 416 -18.91 7.54 7.84
CA PRO A 416 -19.94 7.36 8.86
C PRO A 416 -21.34 7.82 8.42
N SER A 417 -21.43 8.95 7.72
CA SER A 417 -22.72 9.47 7.22
C SER A 417 -23.26 8.58 6.11
N MET A 418 -22.39 8.15 5.19
CA MET A 418 -22.75 7.19 4.15
C MET A 418 -23.28 5.89 4.75
N LEU A 419 -22.57 5.30 5.72
CA LEU A 419 -22.96 4.04 6.35
C LEU A 419 -24.26 4.15 7.15
N GLN A 420 -24.45 5.25 7.88
CA GLN A 420 -25.70 5.51 8.61
C GLN A 420 -26.89 5.63 7.65
N THR A 421 -26.70 6.38 6.56
CA THR A 421 -27.73 6.60 5.54
C THR A 421 -28.07 5.29 4.83
N LEU A 422 -27.07 4.52 4.40
CA LEU A 422 -27.26 3.21 3.81
C LEU A 422 -28.05 2.25 4.73
N ARG A 423 -27.70 2.22 6.03
CA ARG A 423 -28.41 1.38 7.02
C ARG A 423 -29.86 1.79 7.21
N MET A 424 -30.13 3.10 7.28
CA MET A 424 -31.48 3.62 7.43
C MET A 424 -32.34 3.30 6.20
N GLU A 425 -31.80 3.51 5.01
CA GLU A 425 -32.52 3.25 3.77
C GLU A 425 -32.79 1.76 3.54
N ALA A 426 -31.83 0.90 3.90
CA ALA A 426 -31.91 -0.55 3.70
C ALA A 426 -32.66 -1.30 4.82
N SER A 427 -32.86 -0.69 6.00
CA SER A 427 -33.63 -1.28 7.11
C SER A 427 -35.09 -0.85 7.14
N ASN A 428 -35.49 0.12 6.31
CA ASN A 428 -36.87 0.60 6.26
C ASN A 428 -37.81 -0.51 5.74
N SER A 429 -38.53 -1.14 6.67
CA SER A 429 -39.42 -2.29 6.44
C SER A 429 -40.72 -1.94 5.70
N GLU A 430 -41.06 -0.65 5.60
CA GLU A 430 -42.30 -0.21 4.94
C GLU A 430 -42.23 -0.34 3.42
N ASN A 431 -41.03 -0.44 2.84
CA ASN A 431 -40.84 -0.43 1.39
C ASN A 431 -39.78 -1.46 0.95
N GLN A 432 -40.22 -2.69 0.65
CA GLN A 432 -39.38 -3.80 0.16
C GLN A 432 -38.93 -3.66 -1.31
N SER A 433 -39.07 -2.48 -1.90
CA SER A 433 -38.62 -2.21 -3.28
C SER A 433 -37.10 -2.32 -3.38
N PRO A 434 -36.55 -2.82 -4.51
CA PRO A 434 -35.11 -2.83 -4.74
C PRO A 434 -34.53 -1.41 -4.71
N ILE A 435 -33.34 -1.28 -4.13
CA ILE A 435 -32.56 -0.04 -4.06
C ILE A 435 -31.43 -0.15 -5.08
N LEU A 436 -31.54 0.60 -6.17
CA LEU A 436 -30.47 0.75 -7.14
C LEU A 436 -29.32 1.55 -6.54
N THR A 437 -28.10 1.02 -6.59
CA THR A 437 -26.94 1.65 -5.98
C THR A 437 -25.63 1.41 -6.74
N ASN A 438 -24.59 2.18 -6.41
CA ASN A 438 -23.25 2.03 -6.98
C ASN A 438 -22.72 0.59 -6.84
N ASN A 439 -21.95 0.13 -7.83
CA ASN A 439 -21.42 -1.24 -7.85
C ASN A 439 -20.52 -1.50 -6.64
N PHE A 440 -19.77 -0.49 -6.19
CA PHE A 440 -18.98 -0.58 -4.96
C PHE A 440 -19.83 -0.88 -3.71
N LEU A 441 -21.00 -0.25 -3.56
CA LEU A 441 -21.86 -0.45 -2.37
C LEU A 441 -22.48 -1.85 -2.39
N ASP A 442 -22.94 -2.31 -3.55
CA ASP A 442 -23.41 -3.70 -3.71
C ASP A 442 -22.29 -4.71 -3.41
N PHE A 443 -21.11 -4.54 -4.00
CA PHE A 443 -19.95 -5.41 -3.76
C PHE A 443 -19.57 -5.47 -2.27
N SER A 444 -19.72 -4.34 -1.56
CA SER A 444 -19.31 -4.20 -0.17
C SER A 444 -20.39 -4.56 0.85
N LYS A 445 -21.61 -4.91 0.42
CA LYS A 445 -22.78 -5.01 1.32
C LYS A 445 -22.62 -6.01 2.47
N LYS A 446 -21.89 -7.11 2.27
CA LYS A 446 -21.58 -8.10 3.33
C LYS A 446 -20.68 -7.53 4.44
N VAL A 447 -19.89 -6.50 4.11
CA VAL A 447 -19.02 -5.80 5.05
C VAL A 447 -19.73 -4.59 5.66
N LEU A 448 -20.54 -3.87 4.86
CA LEU A 448 -21.26 -2.67 5.31
C LEU A 448 -22.48 -2.99 6.18
N LEU A 449 -23.19 -4.08 5.86
CA LEU A 449 -24.44 -4.51 6.49
C LEU A 449 -24.32 -5.96 7.01
N PRO A 450 -23.35 -6.29 7.87
CA PRO A 450 -23.04 -7.68 8.24
C PRO A 450 -24.21 -8.38 8.94
N ASP A 451 -25.03 -7.65 9.67
CA ASP A 451 -26.11 -8.18 10.52
C ASP A 451 -27.50 -8.14 9.86
N SER A 452 -27.58 -7.83 8.56
CA SER A 452 -28.87 -7.64 7.87
C SER A 452 -28.88 -8.27 6.47
N PRO A 453 -28.98 -9.61 6.37
CA PRO A 453 -29.05 -10.31 5.09
C PRO A 453 -30.19 -9.81 4.18
N ASP A 454 -31.35 -9.53 4.76
CA ASP A 454 -32.51 -9.01 4.01
C ASP A 454 -32.19 -7.65 3.37
N SER A 455 -31.56 -6.74 4.12
CA SER A 455 -31.08 -5.45 3.61
C SER A 455 -30.02 -5.60 2.52
N GLN A 456 -29.18 -6.64 2.56
CA GLN A 456 -28.21 -6.92 1.49
C GLN A 456 -28.89 -7.35 0.19
N ILE A 457 -30.04 -8.04 0.26
CA ILE A 457 -30.79 -8.47 -0.92
C ILE A 457 -31.43 -7.27 -1.63
N LEU A 458 -31.84 -6.24 -0.87
CA LEU A 458 -32.44 -5.03 -1.44
C LEU A 458 -31.48 -4.21 -2.30
N LEU A 459 -30.17 -4.29 -2.04
CA LEU A 459 -29.17 -3.56 -2.82
C LEU A 459 -28.94 -4.24 -4.16
N VAL A 460 -29.22 -3.52 -5.25
CA VAL A 460 -29.01 -3.97 -6.62
C VAL A 460 -28.04 -3.01 -7.32
N PRO A 461 -26.96 -3.52 -7.94
CA PRO A 461 -25.98 -2.66 -8.60
C PRO A 461 -26.57 -2.02 -9.86
N ILE A 462 -26.26 -0.74 -10.09
CA ILE A 462 -26.68 0.00 -11.29
C ILE A 462 -26.15 -0.61 -12.60
N GLU A 463 -25.04 -1.35 -12.58
CA GLU A 463 -24.57 -2.10 -13.76
C GLU A 463 -25.58 -3.14 -14.25
N LYS A 464 -26.46 -3.65 -13.37
CA LYS A 464 -27.52 -4.62 -13.72
C LYS A 464 -28.83 -3.96 -14.16
N LEU A 465 -28.79 -2.69 -14.56
CA LEU A 465 -29.96 -1.92 -14.97
C LEU A 465 -30.83 -2.64 -16.01
N ASP A 466 -30.21 -3.28 -17.00
CA ASP A 466 -30.94 -3.97 -18.08
C ASP A 466 -31.77 -5.15 -17.59
N SER A 467 -31.36 -5.81 -16.50
CA SER A 467 -32.16 -6.86 -15.86
C SER A 467 -33.43 -6.29 -15.26
N ILE A 468 -33.38 -5.09 -14.69
CA ILE A 468 -34.56 -4.41 -14.10
C ILE A 468 -35.46 -3.84 -15.19
N LYS A 469 -34.90 -3.32 -16.30
CA LYS A 469 -35.69 -2.83 -17.44
C LYS A 469 -36.64 -3.87 -18.02
N SER A 470 -36.30 -5.17 -17.92
CA SER A 470 -37.15 -6.25 -18.42
C SER A 470 -38.45 -6.39 -17.62
N HIS A 471 -38.43 -6.05 -16.33
CA HIS A 471 -39.57 -6.13 -15.43
C HIS A 471 -39.56 -4.90 -14.49
N PRO A 472 -39.87 -3.70 -15.03
CA PRO A 472 -39.71 -2.45 -14.30
C PRO A 472 -40.70 -2.36 -13.13
N PRO A 473 -40.23 -2.14 -11.89
CA PRO A 473 -41.10 -2.05 -10.72
C PRO A 473 -41.98 -0.80 -10.77
N GLN A 474 -43.08 -0.81 -10.00
CA GLN A 474 -43.98 0.36 -9.88
C GLN A 474 -43.31 1.54 -9.16
N GLU A 475 -42.48 1.24 -8.18
CA GLU A 475 -41.69 2.21 -7.44
C GLU A 475 -40.24 1.75 -7.42
N ILE A 476 -39.32 2.69 -7.64
CA ILE A 476 -37.90 2.42 -7.62
C ILE A 476 -37.19 3.43 -6.72
N ARG A 477 -36.30 2.89 -5.87
CA ARG A 477 -35.45 3.67 -5.00
C ARG A 477 -34.03 3.64 -5.52
N VAL A 478 -33.38 4.79 -5.50
CA VAL A 478 -32.03 4.98 -6.02
C VAL A 478 -31.20 5.63 -4.92
N LEU A 479 -30.08 4.99 -4.57
CA LEU A 479 -29.10 5.50 -3.61
C LEU A 479 -27.75 5.58 -4.31
N LEU A 480 -27.35 6.79 -4.69
CA LEU A 480 -26.03 7.06 -5.29
C LEU A 480 -25.09 7.65 -4.23
N TYR A 481 -23.86 7.18 -4.21
CA TYR A 481 -22.80 7.65 -3.33
C TYR A 481 -21.69 8.31 -4.16
N ASP A 482 -21.71 9.64 -4.18
CA ASP A 482 -20.92 10.49 -5.08
C ASP A 482 -19.39 10.28 -5.00
N TYR A 483 -18.89 9.61 -3.96
CA TYR A 483 -17.50 9.17 -3.88
C TYR A 483 -17.08 8.27 -5.07
N TYR A 484 -18.02 7.64 -5.78
CA TYR A 484 -17.72 6.91 -7.03
C TYR A 484 -16.97 7.80 -8.03
N ARG A 485 -17.23 9.11 -8.07
CA ARG A 485 -16.52 10.04 -8.98
C ARG A 485 -15.02 10.09 -8.71
N HIS A 486 -14.62 9.82 -7.47
CA HIS A 486 -13.22 9.77 -7.08
C HIS A 486 -12.62 8.38 -7.20
N ALA A 487 -13.29 7.36 -6.63
CA ALA A 487 -12.74 6.01 -6.53
C ALA A 487 -13.01 5.14 -7.78
N TYR A 488 -14.15 5.36 -8.45
CA TYR A 488 -14.67 4.54 -9.54
C TYR A 488 -15.28 5.42 -10.66
N PRO A 489 -14.51 6.34 -11.28
CA PRO A 489 -15.06 7.30 -12.24
C PRO A 489 -15.73 6.64 -13.46
N LYS A 490 -15.42 5.36 -13.74
CA LYS A 490 -16.06 4.57 -14.81
C LYS A 490 -17.55 4.31 -14.56
N GLU A 491 -17.98 4.26 -13.30
CA GLU A 491 -19.41 4.12 -12.94
C GLU A 491 -20.25 5.33 -13.42
N GLN A 492 -19.63 6.43 -13.84
CA GLN A 492 -20.34 7.56 -14.43
C GLN A 492 -21.15 7.16 -15.67
N VAL A 493 -20.69 6.16 -16.44
CA VAL A 493 -21.43 5.64 -17.60
C VAL A 493 -22.74 5.00 -17.15
N ASP A 494 -22.67 4.15 -16.11
CA ASP A 494 -23.83 3.46 -15.55
C ASP A 494 -24.82 4.44 -14.90
N VAL A 495 -24.31 5.43 -14.16
CA VAL A 495 -25.12 6.51 -13.59
C VAL A 495 -25.83 7.28 -14.71
N THR A 496 -25.14 7.64 -15.78
CA THR A 496 -25.75 8.38 -16.90
C THR A 496 -26.82 7.55 -17.61
N ALA A 497 -26.61 6.25 -17.76
CA ALA A 497 -27.60 5.33 -18.34
C ALA A 497 -28.85 5.18 -17.44
N LEU A 498 -28.64 5.14 -16.12
CA LEU A 498 -29.70 5.15 -15.12
C LEU A 498 -30.54 6.42 -15.20
N GLU A 499 -29.91 7.61 -15.17
CA GLU A 499 -30.62 8.89 -15.22
C GLU A 499 -31.54 8.98 -16.44
N LYS A 500 -31.03 8.66 -17.63
CA LYS A 500 -31.82 8.68 -18.87
C LYS A 500 -33.03 7.77 -18.80
N TRP A 501 -32.87 6.58 -18.21
CA TRP A 501 -33.97 5.63 -18.09
C TRP A 501 -35.03 6.10 -17.09
N LEU A 502 -34.61 6.65 -15.94
CA LEU A 502 -35.51 7.21 -14.95
C LEU A 502 -36.32 8.39 -15.52
N GLU A 503 -35.70 9.26 -16.31
CA GLU A 503 -36.37 10.40 -16.98
C GLU A 503 -37.44 9.95 -17.99
N MET A 504 -37.24 8.80 -18.65
CA MET A 504 -38.19 8.30 -19.66
C MET A 504 -39.38 7.55 -19.02
N GLU A 505 -39.11 6.71 -18.03
CA GLU A 505 -40.09 5.71 -17.55
C GLU A 505 -40.72 6.05 -16.19
N TYR A 506 -40.17 7.02 -15.45
CA TYR A 506 -40.63 7.33 -14.09
C TYR A 506 -40.77 8.84 -13.83
N ALA A 507 -41.60 9.18 -12.86
CA ALA A 507 -41.71 10.51 -12.27
C ALA A 507 -41.06 10.54 -10.87
N PRO A 508 -40.30 11.60 -10.53
CA PRO A 508 -39.70 11.74 -9.19
C PRO A 508 -40.78 11.94 -8.13
N VAL A 509 -40.72 11.18 -7.04
CA VAL A 509 -41.64 11.27 -5.88
C VAL A 509 -40.98 12.05 -4.76
N SER A 510 -39.73 11.72 -4.44
CA SER A 510 -38.96 12.38 -3.39
C SER A 510 -37.48 12.36 -3.71
N GLU A 511 -36.78 13.40 -3.30
CA GLU A 511 -35.35 13.54 -3.43
C GLU A 511 -34.77 14.06 -2.12
N THR A 512 -33.71 13.42 -1.64
CA THR A 512 -33.00 13.84 -0.44
C THR A 512 -31.52 13.63 -0.64
N ARG A 513 -30.74 14.67 -0.36
CA ARG A 513 -29.29 14.61 -0.42
C ARG A 513 -28.73 14.81 0.97
N LYS A 514 -28.00 13.82 1.46
CA LYS A 514 -27.29 13.86 2.73
C LYS A 514 -25.82 13.68 2.47
N ASP A 515 -25.10 14.80 2.52
CA ASP A 515 -23.68 14.89 2.23
C ASP A 515 -23.32 14.27 0.85
N LEU A 516 -22.45 13.25 0.79
CA LEU A 516 -22.11 12.51 -0.44
C LEU A 516 -23.14 11.46 -0.89
N VAL A 517 -24.25 11.24 -0.16
CA VAL A 517 -25.29 10.28 -0.53
C VAL A 517 -26.52 10.98 -1.09
N TRP A 518 -26.97 10.53 -2.26
CA TRP A 518 -28.14 11.02 -2.97
C TRP A 518 -29.20 9.93 -3.05
N ILE A 519 -30.31 10.15 -2.36
CA ILE A 519 -31.45 9.24 -2.29
C ILE A 519 -32.59 9.82 -3.09
N ARG A 520 -33.15 9.01 -3.98
CA ARG A 520 -34.32 9.38 -4.78
C ARG A 520 -35.30 8.23 -4.86
N THR A 521 -36.58 8.58 -4.86
CA THR A 521 -37.68 7.64 -5.09
C THR A 521 -38.41 8.09 -6.34
N PHE A 522 -38.70 7.15 -7.22
CA PHE A 522 -39.44 7.39 -8.45
C PHE A 522 -40.61 6.43 -8.57
N ARG A 523 -41.71 6.89 -9.16
CA ARG A 523 -42.89 6.07 -9.46
C ARG A 523 -43.05 5.97 -10.97
N ARG A 524 -43.35 4.78 -11.46
CA ARG A 524 -43.47 4.52 -12.89
C ARG A 524 -44.60 5.37 -13.46
N ASN A 525 -44.36 5.93 -14.65
CA ASN A 525 -45.42 6.60 -15.40
C ASN A 525 -46.47 5.57 -15.80
N ASP A 526 -47.75 5.86 -15.55
CA ASP A 526 -48.82 4.97 -16.01
C ASP A 526 -48.70 4.80 -17.54
N PRO A 527 -48.82 3.58 -18.08
CA PRO A 527 -48.76 3.38 -19.51
C PRO A 527 -49.89 4.18 -20.17
N GLN A 528 -49.52 5.14 -21.02
CA GLN A 528 -50.46 5.88 -21.86
C GLN A 528 -51.10 4.99 -22.92
#